data_AF-A0A6A6MA58-F1
#
_entry.id   AF-A0A6A6MA58-F1
#
_cell.length_a   1.000
_cell.length_b   1.000
_cell.length_c   1.000
_cell.angle_alpha   90.00
_cell.angle_beta   90.00
_cell.angle_gamma   90.00
#
_symmetry.space_group_name_H-M   'P 1'
#
loop_
_entity.id
_entity.type
_entity.pdbx_description
1 polymer ?
#
loop_
_entity_poly.entity_id
_entity_poly.type
_entity_poly.pdbx_seq_one_letter_code
_entity_poly.pdbx_strand_id
1 'polypeptide(L)'
;MSPAAIERPMLESACSKSSDESRRSFANLRGVQWRTDLGILPPLSSSTIDDLRKVTADSRRRYACLRRHLLVDPHLPKDGRNSPNLAIDNPLSQNPDSTWGRFFRNAELEKTVDQDLSRLYPEHGNYFQSTGCQGMLRRILLLWCLRHPEYGYRQGMHELLAPLLYVLHVDVERLSEVRKEYEDHFTDKFDGLSFQRE
;
A
#
# COMPACT_ATOMS: atom_id res chain seq x y z
N MET A 1 -56.19 36.93 16.35
CA MET A 1 -55.35 35.90 17.00
C MET A 1 -54.37 35.37 15.97
N SER A 2 -53.14 35.86 15.98
CA SER A 2 -52.05 35.34 15.14
C SER A 2 -51.23 34.36 15.96
N PRO A 3 -50.72 33.25 15.40
CA PRO A 3 -49.84 32.36 16.14
C PRO A 3 -48.41 32.94 16.17
N ALA A 4 -47.76 32.82 17.31
CA ALA A 4 -46.40 33.27 17.55
C ALA A 4 -45.38 32.41 16.79
N ALA A 5 -44.43 33.05 16.11
CA ALA A 5 -43.27 32.39 15.53
C ALA A 5 -42.29 31.99 16.64
N ILE A 6 -41.97 30.69 16.73
CA ILE A 6 -40.92 30.16 17.61
C ILE A 6 -39.62 30.20 16.80
N GLU A 7 -38.74 31.15 17.12
CA GLU A 7 -37.35 31.10 16.67
C GLU A 7 -36.63 29.93 17.37
N ARG A 8 -36.14 28.97 16.58
CA ARG A 8 -35.16 27.98 17.03
C ARG A 8 -33.77 28.53 16.71
N PRO A 9 -32.83 28.59 17.66
CA PRO A 9 -31.47 28.99 17.33
C PRO A 9 -30.83 27.90 16.48
N MET A 10 -30.29 28.28 15.33
CA MET A 10 -29.45 27.43 14.50
C MET A 10 -28.19 27.09 15.30
N LEU A 11 -28.12 25.86 15.79
CA LEU A 11 -26.87 25.26 16.23
C LEU A 11 -26.05 24.96 14.98
N GLU A 12 -25.24 25.93 14.55
CA GLU A 12 -24.20 25.71 13.55
C GLU A 12 -23.27 24.60 14.04
N SER A 13 -23.25 23.51 13.29
CA SER A 13 -22.33 22.39 13.42
C SER A 13 -20.88 22.87 13.29
N ALA A 14 -20.21 23.08 14.43
CA ALA A 14 -18.76 23.28 14.49
C ALA A 14 -17.97 22.06 13.95
N CYS A 15 -18.62 20.90 13.81
CA CYS A 15 -18.03 19.67 13.29
C CYS A 15 -17.69 19.75 11.80
N SER A 16 -18.31 20.68 11.05
CA SER A 16 -18.15 20.76 9.58
C SER A 16 -16.97 21.64 9.14
N LYS A 17 -16.54 22.61 9.98
CA LYS A 17 -15.46 23.55 9.64
C LYS A 17 -14.07 22.91 9.72
N SER A 18 -13.84 22.04 10.71
CA SER A 18 -12.56 21.33 10.90
C SER A 18 -12.25 20.34 9.76
N SER A 19 -13.26 19.62 9.28
CA SER A 19 -13.10 18.68 8.16
C SER A 19 -12.82 19.38 6.83
N ASP A 20 -13.40 20.57 6.62
CA ASP A 20 -13.26 21.30 5.37
C ASP A 20 -11.88 21.98 5.24
N GLU A 21 -11.34 22.52 6.35
CA GLU A 21 -9.97 23.05 6.42
C GLU A 21 -8.92 21.96 6.19
N SER A 22 -9.07 20.79 6.83
CA SER A 22 -8.18 19.64 6.59
C SER A 22 -8.21 19.17 5.14
N ARG A 23 -9.38 19.18 4.48
CA ARG A 23 -9.51 18.82 3.06
C ARG A 23 -8.81 19.82 2.14
N ARG A 24 -8.80 21.10 2.47
CA ARG A 24 -8.10 22.15 1.71
C ARG A 24 -6.58 22.03 1.82
N SER A 25 -6.05 21.70 3.01
CA SER A 25 -4.60 21.56 3.24
C SER A 25 -3.96 20.43 2.44
N PHE A 26 -4.70 19.37 2.10
CA PHE A 26 -4.19 18.21 1.35
C PHE A 26 -4.81 18.07 -0.05
N ALA A 27 -5.45 19.12 -0.57
CA ALA A 27 -6.07 19.10 -1.89
C ALA A 27 -5.09 18.64 -3.00
N ASN A 28 -3.80 18.93 -2.82
CA ASN A 28 -2.71 18.57 -3.73
C ASN A 28 -1.91 17.32 -3.31
N LEU A 29 -2.33 16.61 -2.25
CA LEU A 29 -1.69 15.41 -1.70
C LEU A 29 -2.72 14.29 -1.57
N ARG A 30 -3.28 13.88 -2.72
CA ARG A 30 -4.36 12.90 -2.80
C ARG A 30 -4.01 11.59 -2.10
N GLY A 31 -2.76 11.15 -2.13
CA GLY A 31 -2.39 9.90 -1.48
C GLY A 31 -2.40 9.99 0.05
N VAL A 32 -2.18 11.15 0.66
CA VAL A 32 -2.39 11.34 2.12
C VAL A 32 -3.90 11.33 2.42
N GLN A 33 -4.67 12.13 1.69
CA GLN A 33 -6.12 12.24 1.87
C GLN A 33 -6.79 10.87 1.73
N TRP A 34 -6.49 10.11 0.68
CA TRP A 34 -7.05 8.78 0.45
C TRP A 34 -6.69 7.79 1.54
N ARG A 35 -5.45 7.83 2.06
CA ARG A 35 -5.07 6.95 3.18
C ARG A 35 -5.82 7.29 4.47
N THR A 36 -6.14 8.56 4.71
CA THR A 36 -7.00 8.96 5.83
C THR A 36 -8.45 8.53 5.60
N ASP A 37 -9.01 8.79 4.41
CA ASP A 37 -10.40 8.44 4.07
C ASP A 37 -10.65 6.93 4.07
N LEU A 38 -9.66 6.13 3.67
CA LEU A 38 -9.69 4.66 3.73
C LEU A 38 -9.42 4.10 5.14
N GLY A 39 -9.19 4.96 6.14
CA GLY A 39 -8.93 4.56 7.53
C GLY A 39 -7.57 3.90 7.75
N ILE A 40 -6.62 4.08 6.83
CA ILE A 40 -5.25 3.54 6.93
C ILE A 40 -4.41 4.40 7.87
N LEU A 41 -4.55 5.72 7.76
CA LEU A 41 -3.94 6.69 8.66
C LEU A 41 -4.99 7.22 9.63
N PRO A 42 -4.60 7.51 10.89
CA PRO A 42 -5.52 8.11 11.84
C PRO A 42 -5.94 9.53 11.38
N PRO A 43 -7.07 10.05 11.89
CA PRO A 43 -7.57 11.36 11.47
C PRO A 43 -6.55 12.47 11.73
N LEU A 44 -6.21 13.22 10.68
CA LEU A 44 -5.16 14.24 10.70
C LEU A 44 -5.43 15.35 11.73
N SER A 45 -6.70 15.62 12.03
CA SER A 45 -7.12 16.61 13.01
C SER A 45 -6.75 16.24 14.46
N SER A 46 -6.44 14.97 14.72
CA SER A 46 -6.24 14.43 16.07
C SER A 46 -4.91 13.69 16.25
N SER A 47 -4.04 13.69 15.23
CA SER A 47 -2.84 12.85 15.21
C SER A 47 -1.58 13.66 14.95
N THR A 48 -0.51 13.32 15.66
CA THR A 48 0.80 13.94 15.46
C THR A 48 1.54 13.32 14.28
N ILE A 49 2.56 14.01 13.77
CA ILE A 49 3.44 13.48 12.71
C ILE A 49 4.07 12.15 13.16
N ASP A 50 4.44 12.03 14.43
CA ASP A 50 5.05 10.80 14.96
C ASP A 50 4.06 9.64 15.03
N ASP A 51 2.77 9.90 15.29
CA ASP A 51 1.72 8.88 15.19
C ASP A 51 1.59 8.37 13.75
N LEU A 52 1.56 9.28 12.77
CA LEU A 52 1.49 8.91 11.35
C LEU A 52 2.71 8.08 10.93
N ARG A 53 3.91 8.46 11.37
CA ARG A 53 5.15 7.71 11.14
C ARG A 53 5.09 6.32 11.75
N LYS A 54 4.64 6.22 13.00
CA LYS A 54 4.50 4.95 13.73
C LYS A 54 3.54 4.00 13.02
N VAL A 55 2.31 4.44 12.72
CA VAL A 55 1.29 3.63 12.03
C VAL A 55 1.77 3.17 10.66
N THR A 56 2.45 4.05 9.92
CA THR A 56 3.02 3.71 8.61
C THR A 56 4.13 2.68 8.73
N ALA A 57 5.04 2.83 9.70
CA ALA A 57 6.13 1.90 9.94
C ALA A 57 5.62 0.51 10.37
N ASP A 58 4.62 0.46 11.25
CA ASP A 58 3.97 -0.78 11.67
C ASP A 58 3.28 -1.50 10.50
N SER A 59 2.56 -0.76 9.66
CA SER A 59 1.91 -1.32 8.47
C SER A 59 2.92 -1.91 7.48
N ARG A 60 4.04 -1.21 7.24
CA ARG A 60 5.15 -1.71 6.41
C ARG A 60 5.80 -2.97 6.99
N ARG A 61 6.01 -3.01 8.32
CA ARG A 61 6.53 -4.19 9.02
C ARG A 61 5.60 -5.39 8.86
N ARG A 62 4.29 -5.20 9.07
CA ARG A 62 3.28 -6.25 8.87
C ARG A 62 3.27 -6.77 7.43
N TYR A 63 3.28 -5.89 6.44
CA TYR A 63 3.36 -6.28 5.03
C TYR A 63 4.66 -7.05 4.71
N ALA A 64 5.81 -6.58 5.20
CA ALA A 64 7.09 -7.25 4.99
C ALA A 64 7.13 -8.63 5.66
N CYS A 65 6.51 -8.77 6.84
CA CYS A 65 6.32 -10.06 7.50
C CYS A 65 5.44 -10.98 6.65
N LEU A 66 4.27 -10.52 6.24
CA LEU A 66 3.34 -11.28 5.40
C LEU A 66 4.01 -11.77 4.11
N ARG A 67 4.77 -10.87 3.46
CA ARG A 67 5.51 -11.17 2.23
C ARG A 67 6.49 -12.33 2.42
N ARG A 68 7.28 -12.30 3.50
CA ARG A 68 8.23 -13.37 3.82
C ARG A 68 7.56 -14.72 4.09
N HIS A 69 6.37 -14.71 4.68
CA HIS A 69 5.67 -15.94 5.06
C HIS A 69 4.85 -16.57 3.92
N LEU A 70 4.28 -15.75 3.02
CA LEU A 70 3.34 -16.24 2.01
C LEU A 70 3.98 -16.46 0.63
N LEU A 71 4.96 -15.65 0.23
CA LEU A 71 5.68 -15.82 -1.04
C LEU A 71 6.96 -16.64 -0.81
N VAL A 72 6.78 -17.86 -0.30
CA VAL A 72 7.88 -18.81 -0.09
C VAL A 72 8.17 -19.50 -1.42
N ASP A 73 9.40 -19.38 -1.89
CA ASP A 73 9.90 -20.13 -3.03
C ASP A 73 10.29 -21.55 -2.59
N PRO A 74 9.67 -22.62 -3.14
CA PRO A 74 10.04 -24.01 -2.84
C PRO A 74 11.49 -24.35 -3.18
N HIS A 75 12.10 -23.60 -4.10
CA HIS A 75 13.49 -23.80 -4.52
C HIS A 75 14.49 -23.24 -3.51
N LEU A 76 14.03 -22.45 -2.52
CA LEU A 76 14.85 -22.02 -1.40
C LEU A 76 14.76 -23.07 -0.29
N PRO A 77 15.86 -23.80 0.01
CA PRO A 77 15.84 -24.74 1.10
C PRO A 77 15.54 -23.99 2.40
N LYS A 78 14.47 -24.41 3.11
CA LYS A 78 14.33 -24.09 4.53
C LYS A 78 15.56 -24.68 5.21
N ASP A 79 16.29 -23.87 5.99
CA ASP A 79 17.41 -24.30 6.82
C ASP A 79 17.15 -25.71 7.36
N GLY A 80 18.12 -26.62 7.19
CA GLY A 80 17.99 -28.09 7.21
C GLY A 80 17.55 -28.76 8.51
N ARG A 81 16.61 -28.15 9.24
CA ARG A 81 16.03 -28.62 10.50
C ARG A 81 14.76 -29.45 10.30
N ASN A 82 14.13 -29.35 9.13
CA ASN A 82 12.98 -30.18 8.75
C ASN A 82 13.29 -30.84 7.40
N SER A 83 13.74 -32.10 7.39
CA SER A 83 13.73 -32.87 6.15
C SER A 83 12.27 -32.98 5.69
N PRO A 84 11.92 -32.49 4.48
CA PRO A 84 10.56 -32.64 3.99
C PRO A 84 10.28 -34.12 3.85
N ASN A 85 9.15 -34.59 4.38
CA ASN A 85 8.71 -35.95 4.15
C ASN A 85 8.41 -36.08 2.65
N LEU A 86 9.35 -36.65 1.87
CA LEU A 86 9.28 -36.74 0.41
C LEU A 86 8.05 -37.53 -0.08
N ALA A 87 7.44 -38.35 0.77
CA ALA A 87 6.17 -39.01 0.45
C ALA A 87 4.99 -38.01 0.37
N ILE A 88 5.08 -36.87 1.08
CA ILE A 88 4.04 -35.83 1.15
C ILE A 88 4.45 -34.60 0.32
N ASP A 89 5.73 -34.21 0.36
CA ASP A 89 6.28 -33.03 -0.31
C ASP A 89 7.09 -33.43 -1.56
N ASN A 90 6.39 -33.66 -2.68
CA ASN A 90 7.01 -33.92 -3.98
C ASN A 90 6.22 -33.23 -5.12
N PRO A 91 6.82 -33.02 -6.31
CA PRO A 91 6.20 -32.32 -7.44
C PRO A 91 4.89 -32.94 -7.95
N LEU A 92 4.65 -34.22 -7.67
CA LEU A 92 3.46 -34.95 -8.10
C LEU A 92 2.45 -35.14 -6.95
N SER A 93 2.70 -34.55 -5.78
CA SER A 93 1.84 -34.68 -4.62
C SER A 93 0.48 -34.03 -4.89
N GLN A 94 -0.58 -34.82 -4.75
CA GLN A 94 -1.96 -34.32 -4.79
C GLN A 94 -2.41 -33.74 -3.45
N ASN A 95 -1.54 -33.76 -2.42
CA ASN A 95 -1.87 -33.20 -1.13
C ASN A 95 -1.93 -31.66 -1.23
N PRO A 96 -3.07 -31.02 -0.88
CA PRO A 96 -3.21 -29.58 -0.96
C PRO A 96 -2.25 -28.82 -0.03
N ASP A 97 -1.80 -29.44 1.06
CA ASP A 97 -0.86 -28.88 2.03
C ASP A 97 0.60 -29.07 1.64
N SER A 98 0.88 -29.82 0.57
CA SER A 98 2.24 -29.99 0.07
C SER A 98 2.81 -28.66 -0.44
N THR A 99 4.12 -28.48 -0.25
CA THR A 99 4.87 -27.32 -0.71
C THR A 99 4.74 -27.15 -2.23
N TRP A 100 4.77 -28.26 -2.97
CA TRP A 100 4.61 -28.30 -4.43
C TRP A 100 3.17 -27.99 -4.86
N GLY A 101 2.16 -28.56 -4.20
CA GLY A 101 0.76 -28.23 -4.48
C GLY A 101 0.46 -26.73 -4.27
N ARG A 102 1.03 -26.13 -3.20
CA ARG A 102 0.95 -24.68 -2.98
C ARG A 102 1.67 -23.89 -4.07
N PHE A 103 2.85 -24.34 -4.50
CA PHE A 103 3.61 -23.69 -5.57
C PHE A 103 2.87 -23.64 -6.89
N PHE A 104 2.33 -24.78 -7.35
CA PHE A 104 1.61 -24.82 -8.62
C PHE A 104 0.35 -23.95 -8.60
N ARG A 105 -0.41 -23.95 -7.49
CA ARG A 105 -1.55 -23.04 -7.34
C ARG A 105 -1.12 -21.57 -7.37
N ASN A 106 -0.01 -21.23 -6.72
CA ASN A 106 0.52 -19.87 -6.75
C ASN A 106 0.96 -19.47 -8.16
N ALA A 107 1.59 -20.37 -8.91
CA ALA A 107 2.03 -20.14 -10.28
C ALA A 107 0.85 -19.94 -11.25
N GLU A 108 -0.22 -20.73 -11.11
CA GLU A 108 -1.46 -20.55 -11.88
C GLU A 108 -2.14 -19.20 -11.59
N LEU A 109 -2.19 -18.83 -10.30
CA LEU A 109 -2.69 -17.54 -9.86
C LEU A 109 -1.84 -16.39 -10.43
N GLU A 110 -0.51 -16.50 -10.35
CA GLU A 110 0.43 -15.52 -10.90
C GLU A 110 0.23 -15.33 -12.40
N LYS A 111 0.11 -16.43 -13.15
CA LYS A 111 -0.18 -16.39 -14.59
C LYS A 111 -1.49 -15.66 -14.90
N THR A 112 -2.53 -15.91 -14.11
CA THR A 112 -3.84 -15.26 -14.27
C THR A 112 -3.73 -13.75 -14.03
N VAL A 113 -3.03 -13.35 -12.97
CA VAL A 113 -2.77 -11.94 -12.67
C VAL A 113 -1.94 -11.28 -13.77
N ASP A 114 -0.93 -11.96 -14.30
CA ASP A 114 -0.07 -11.42 -15.36
C ASP A 114 -0.79 -11.19 -16.67
N GLN A 115 -1.68 -12.11 -17.04
CA GLN A 115 -2.53 -11.92 -18.21
C GLN A 115 -3.37 -10.65 -18.08
N ASP A 116 -3.96 -10.42 -16.91
CA ASP A 116 -4.75 -9.23 -16.62
C ASP A 116 -3.91 -7.95 -16.58
N LEU A 117 -2.73 -7.98 -15.96
CA LEU A 117 -1.87 -6.81 -15.88
C LEU A 117 -1.28 -6.41 -17.24
N SER A 118 -1.06 -7.36 -18.15
CA SER A 118 -0.54 -7.07 -19.51
C SER A 118 -1.48 -6.19 -20.34
N ARG A 119 -2.78 -6.17 -20.01
CA ARG A 119 -3.82 -5.38 -20.68
C ARG A 119 -4.29 -4.17 -19.88
N LEU A 120 -3.65 -3.88 -18.75
CA LEU A 120 -4.04 -2.79 -17.86
C LEU A 120 -3.68 -1.42 -18.46
N TYR A 121 -4.69 -0.63 -18.79
CA TYR A 121 -4.59 0.78 -19.22
C TYR A 121 -3.50 1.06 -20.27
N PRO A 122 -3.51 0.38 -21.45
CA PRO A 122 -2.48 0.55 -22.47
C PRO A 122 -2.39 1.98 -23.01
N GLU A 123 -3.49 2.72 -22.98
CA GLU A 123 -3.59 4.10 -23.49
C GLU A 123 -2.96 5.15 -22.55
N HIS A 124 -2.77 4.83 -21.26
CA HIS A 124 -2.39 5.81 -20.23
C HIS A 124 -0.87 5.91 -19.99
N GLY A 125 -0.09 5.67 -21.05
CA GLY A 125 1.37 5.75 -21.03
C GLY A 125 2.07 4.54 -20.42
N ASN A 126 3.41 4.57 -20.43
CA ASN A 126 4.24 3.40 -20.10
C ASN A 126 4.31 3.07 -18.60
N TYR A 127 3.69 3.86 -17.71
CA TYR A 127 3.79 3.65 -16.26
C TYR A 127 3.27 2.27 -15.84
N PHE A 128 2.05 1.93 -16.22
CA PHE A 128 1.45 0.63 -15.86
C PHE A 128 2.13 -0.54 -16.55
N GLN A 129 2.80 -0.32 -17.68
CA GLN A 129 3.56 -1.34 -18.39
C GLN A 129 5.01 -1.48 -17.91
N SER A 130 5.48 -0.59 -17.03
CA SER A 130 6.82 -0.68 -16.45
C SER A 130 6.97 -1.95 -15.60
N THR A 131 8.13 -2.59 -15.70
CA THR A 131 8.46 -3.81 -14.93
C THR A 131 8.34 -3.60 -13.43
N GLY A 132 8.70 -2.40 -12.95
CA GLY A 132 8.55 -2.00 -11.54
C GLY A 132 7.08 -1.95 -11.10
N CYS A 133 6.22 -1.27 -11.88
CA CYS A 133 4.78 -1.15 -11.56
C CYS A 133 4.07 -2.50 -11.61
N GLN A 134 4.26 -3.25 -12.71
CA GLN A 134 3.75 -4.61 -12.89
C GLN A 134 4.16 -5.52 -11.73
N GLY A 135 5.43 -5.47 -11.32
CA GLY A 135 5.94 -6.24 -10.18
C GLY A 135 5.35 -5.83 -8.83
N MET A 136 4.97 -4.57 -8.64
CA MET A 136 4.25 -4.13 -7.45
C MET A 136 2.80 -4.62 -7.44
N LEU A 137 2.06 -4.41 -8.54
CA LEU A 137 0.66 -4.83 -8.68
C LEU A 137 0.51 -6.34 -8.50
N ARG A 138 1.31 -7.13 -9.24
CA ARG A 138 1.35 -8.59 -9.15
C ARG A 138 1.53 -9.03 -7.69
N ARG A 139 2.57 -8.52 -7.03
CA ARG A 139 2.91 -8.92 -5.66
C ARG A 139 1.81 -8.58 -4.66
N ILE A 140 1.19 -7.40 -4.77
CA ILE A 140 0.10 -6.99 -3.88
C ILE A 140 -1.12 -7.92 -4.07
N LEU A 141 -1.51 -8.18 -5.33
CA LEU A 141 -2.64 -9.04 -5.66
C LEU A 141 -2.40 -10.48 -5.21
N LEU A 142 -1.21 -11.03 -5.47
CA LEU A 142 -0.81 -12.36 -5.00
C LEU A 142 -0.93 -12.45 -3.48
N LEU A 143 -0.33 -11.51 -2.75
CA LEU A 143 -0.40 -11.53 -1.28
C LEU A 143 -1.82 -11.43 -0.75
N TRP A 144 -2.66 -10.61 -1.37
CA TRP A 144 -4.05 -10.48 -0.97
C TRP A 144 -4.81 -11.79 -1.15
N CYS A 145 -4.64 -12.46 -2.29
CA CYS A 145 -5.31 -13.73 -2.60
C CYS A 145 -4.81 -14.88 -1.73
N LEU A 146 -3.51 -14.93 -1.44
CA LEU A 146 -2.94 -15.93 -0.53
C LEU A 146 -3.39 -15.73 0.92
N ARG A 147 -3.68 -14.49 1.32
CA ARG A 147 -4.20 -14.19 2.65
C ARG A 147 -5.68 -14.51 2.79
N HIS A 148 -6.43 -14.49 1.68
CA HIS A 148 -7.88 -14.69 1.60
C HIS A 148 -8.25 -15.74 0.53
N PRO A 149 -7.88 -17.01 0.75
CA PRO A 149 -8.14 -18.09 -0.21
C PRO A 149 -9.63 -18.29 -0.52
N GLU A 150 -10.53 -17.88 0.37
CA GLU A 150 -11.98 -17.95 0.21
C GLU A 150 -12.53 -17.05 -0.92
N TYR A 151 -11.84 -15.94 -1.23
CA TYR A 151 -12.27 -15.03 -2.31
C TYR A 151 -11.49 -15.26 -3.60
N GLY A 152 -10.19 -15.56 -3.48
CA GLY A 152 -9.28 -15.73 -4.60
C GLY A 152 -9.14 -14.46 -5.46
N TYR A 153 -8.50 -14.60 -6.61
CA TYR A 153 -8.40 -13.52 -7.58
C TYR A 153 -9.63 -13.48 -8.48
N ARG A 154 -10.10 -12.26 -8.78
CA ARG A 154 -11.17 -12.01 -9.73
C ARG A 154 -10.74 -10.94 -10.74
N GLN A 155 -11.10 -11.15 -12.00
CA GLN A 155 -10.85 -10.18 -13.05
C GLN A 155 -11.44 -8.81 -12.66
N GLY A 156 -10.65 -7.76 -12.85
CA GLY A 156 -10.95 -6.38 -12.45
C GLY A 156 -10.31 -5.94 -11.12
N MET A 157 -9.85 -6.87 -10.27
CA MET A 157 -9.14 -6.49 -9.04
C MET A 157 -7.88 -5.66 -9.30
N HIS A 158 -7.17 -5.93 -10.41
CA HIS A 158 -6.02 -5.15 -10.85
C HIS A 158 -6.40 -3.71 -11.23
N GLU A 159 -7.57 -3.50 -11.83
CA GLU A 159 -8.08 -2.16 -12.20
C GLU A 159 -8.48 -1.34 -10.98
N LEU A 160 -8.96 -2.00 -9.91
CA LEU A 160 -9.23 -1.35 -8.62
C LEU A 160 -7.94 -0.93 -7.91
N LEU A 161 -6.92 -1.77 -7.95
CA LEU A 161 -5.63 -1.50 -7.30
C LEU A 161 -4.83 -0.41 -8.03
N ALA A 162 -4.91 -0.36 -9.36
CA ALA A 162 -4.08 0.49 -10.19
C ALA A 162 -4.16 1.99 -9.87
N PRO A 163 -5.35 2.60 -9.71
CA PRO A 163 -5.47 4.01 -9.29
C PRO A 163 -4.87 4.30 -7.92
N LEU A 164 -5.00 3.37 -6.96
CA LEU A 164 -4.42 3.52 -5.62
C LEU A 164 -2.90 3.59 -5.70
N LEU A 165 -2.29 2.73 -6.52
CA LEU A 165 -0.85 2.72 -6.72
C LEU A 165 -0.37 3.97 -7.48
N TYR A 166 -1.12 4.38 -8.50
CA TYR A 166 -0.79 5.56 -9.31
C TYR A 166 -0.79 6.85 -8.49
N VAL A 167 -1.80 7.05 -7.62
CA VAL A 167 -1.87 8.23 -6.74
C VAL A 167 -0.65 8.29 -5.82
N LEU A 168 -0.20 7.15 -5.28
CA LEU A 168 1.01 7.11 -4.45
C LEU A 168 2.28 7.39 -5.26
N HIS A 169 2.33 6.96 -6.53
CA HIS A 169 3.45 7.28 -7.41
C HIS A 169 3.54 8.78 -7.70
N VAL A 170 2.42 9.43 -8.00
CA VAL A 170 2.37 10.89 -8.20
C VAL A 170 2.86 11.64 -6.96
N ASP A 171 2.45 11.23 -5.76
CA ASP A 171 2.94 11.81 -4.51
C ASP A 171 4.47 11.67 -4.36
N VAL A 172 5.04 10.53 -4.77
CA VAL A 172 6.49 10.26 -4.71
C VAL A 172 7.26 11.09 -5.74
N GLU A 173 6.76 11.21 -6.98
CA GLU A 173 7.38 12.07 -8.00
C GLU A 173 7.38 13.52 -7.53
N ARG A 174 6.25 14.01 -7.01
CA ARG A 174 6.16 15.36 -6.45
C ARG A 174 7.13 15.59 -5.28
N LEU A 175 7.30 14.59 -4.41
CA LEU A 175 8.31 14.67 -3.34
C LEU A 175 9.74 14.74 -3.91
N SER A 176 10.02 13.98 -4.97
CA SER A 176 11.32 14.01 -5.66
C SER A 176 11.62 15.39 -6.26
N GLU A 177 10.63 16.03 -6.89
CA GLU A 177 10.73 17.39 -7.42
C GLU A 177 11.03 18.40 -6.32
N VAL A 178 10.23 18.40 -5.25
CA VAL A 178 10.44 19.29 -4.09
C VAL A 178 11.82 19.05 -3.48
N ARG A 179 12.29 17.81 -3.38
CA ARG A 179 13.61 17.51 -2.82
C ARG A 179 14.75 18.06 -3.68
N LYS A 180 14.59 18.09 -5.00
CA LYS A 180 15.57 18.69 -5.92
C LYS A 180 15.56 20.21 -5.84
N GLU A 181 14.37 20.82 -5.75
CA GLU A 181 14.22 22.27 -5.66
C GLU A 181 14.79 22.84 -4.35
N TYR A 182 14.61 22.12 -3.25
CA TYR A 182 15.04 22.54 -1.91
C TYR A 182 16.22 21.69 -1.38
N GLU A 183 17.15 21.27 -2.25
CA GLU A 183 18.25 20.38 -1.89
C GLU A 183 19.06 20.89 -0.68
N ASP A 184 19.27 22.20 -0.59
CA ASP A 184 19.96 22.87 0.53
C ASP A 184 19.25 22.75 1.89
N HIS A 185 17.93 22.53 1.90
CA HIS A 185 17.15 22.32 3.12
C HIS A 185 17.06 20.85 3.53
N PHE A 186 17.35 19.92 2.61
CA PHE A 186 17.40 18.48 2.88
C PHE A 186 18.81 17.98 3.17
N THR A 187 19.84 18.71 2.77
CA THR A 187 21.22 18.46 3.16
C THR A 187 21.48 19.07 4.52
N ASP A 188 21.39 18.24 5.55
CA ASP A 188 21.70 18.66 6.92
C ASP A 188 23.20 18.98 6.99
N LYS A 189 23.58 20.26 6.85
CA LYS A 189 24.97 20.72 6.99
C LYS A 189 25.44 20.73 8.45
N PHE A 190 24.81 19.94 9.32
CA PHE A 190 25.17 19.84 10.73
C PHE A 190 26.53 19.16 10.94
N ASP A 191 26.94 18.30 10.02
CA ASP A 191 28.22 17.56 10.09
C ASP A 191 29.46 18.42 9.72
N GLY A 192 29.27 19.65 9.22
CA GLY A 192 30.36 20.53 8.76
C GLY A 192 30.92 21.51 9.80
N LEU A 193 30.32 21.60 11.00
CA LEU A 193 30.70 22.57 12.04
C LEU A 193 31.44 21.93 13.24
N SER A 194 31.91 20.70 13.11
CA SER A 194 32.79 20.09 14.10
C SER A 194 34.22 20.65 14.02
N PHE A 195 34.52 21.56 14.95
CA PHE A 195 35.83 21.91 15.52
C PHE A 195 36.81 22.73 14.66
N GLN A 196 36.64 24.06 14.67
CA GLN A 196 37.78 24.94 14.93
C GLN A 196 37.65 25.45 16.36
N ARG A 197 38.39 24.82 17.27
CA ARG A 197 38.63 25.34 18.62
C ARG A 197 39.99 26.01 18.58
N GLU A 198 40.00 27.31 18.84
CA GLU A 198 41.19 28.16 19.04
C GLU A 198 42.13 27.60 20.11
#